data_AF-V9IIU9-F1
#
_entry.id   AF-V9IIU9-F1
#
_cell.length_a   1.000
_cell.length_b   1.000
_cell.length_c   1.000
_cell.angle_alpha   90.00
_cell.angle_beta   90.00
_cell.angle_gamma   90.00
#
_symmetry.space_group_name_H-M   'P 1'
#
loop_
_entity.id
_entity.type
_entity.pdbx_description
1 polymer ?
#
loop_
_entity_poly.entity_id
_entity_poly.type
_entity_poly.pdbx_seq_one_letter_code
_entity_poly.pdbx_strand_id
1 'polypeptide(L)'
;MNTEEKYKDLLSTNNIFNKNYTAYKSQFIGIDDKPYETKCVLCDIKFILPKNEKEFLTHLFKKHRLVIADVWNIASLKSYIHYWGVKFKEEPLTKFCTTMLMDCTPDGKPSKNERYFLLSDCISEDKILRDEIHQAKLEWILSEQTRERTDTNFKRGCIFCEWNFQDYVLHI
;
A
#
# COMPACT_ATOMS: atom_id res chain seq x y z
N MET A 1 36.43 -6.79 -16.72
CA MET A 1 36.73 -7.47 -15.45
C MET A 1 37.28 -6.46 -14.47
N ASN A 2 36.66 -6.13 -13.33
CA ASN A 2 35.26 -6.20 -12.94
C ASN A 2 35.06 -5.05 -11.94
N THR A 3 34.09 -4.19 -12.22
CA THR A 3 33.74 -2.97 -11.47
C THR A 3 32.79 -3.27 -10.29
N GLU A 4 32.93 -4.43 -9.65
CA GLU A 4 31.96 -4.96 -8.67
C GLU A 4 32.30 -4.67 -7.20
N GLU A 5 33.42 -4.03 -6.89
CA GLU A 5 33.87 -3.87 -5.49
C GLU A 5 33.50 -2.54 -4.82
N LYS A 6 32.81 -1.62 -5.53
CA LYS A 6 32.49 -0.28 -4.97
C LYS A 6 31.07 -0.12 -4.41
N TYR A 7 30.21 -1.14 -4.47
CA TYR A 7 28.80 -1.05 -4.06
C TYR A 7 28.43 -1.78 -2.76
N LYS A 8 29.41 -2.34 -2.03
CA LYS A 8 29.13 -3.10 -0.79
C LYS A 8 29.09 -2.26 0.50
N ASP A 9 29.45 -0.98 0.46
CA ASP A 9 29.61 -0.15 1.67
C ASP A 9 28.43 0.78 2.02
N LEU A 10 27.26 0.64 1.38
CA LEU A 10 26.08 1.48 1.69
C LEU A 10 24.89 0.73 2.30
N LEU A 11 25.07 -0.52 2.74
CA LEU A 11 23.99 -1.32 3.35
C LEU A 11 24.25 -1.70 4.82
N SER A 12 24.96 -0.86 5.58
CA SER A 12 25.01 -0.99 7.04
C SER A 12 24.62 0.33 7.67
N THR A 13 23.39 0.42 8.18
CA THR A 13 23.09 0.72 9.60
C THR A 13 21.57 0.87 9.79
N ASN A 14 20.96 -0.22 10.30
CA ASN A 14 19.95 -0.30 11.37
C ASN A 14 18.85 0.78 11.50
N ASN A 15 17.58 0.36 11.51
CA ASN A 15 16.78 0.36 12.75
C ASN A 15 15.46 -0.44 12.66
N ILE A 16 15.49 -1.63 13.27
CA ILE A 16 14.51 -2.23 14.20
C ILE A 16 13.01 -2.09 13.85
N PHE A 17 12.45 -3.14 13.24
CA PHE A 17 11.08 -3.59 13.49
C PHE A 17 11.06 -5.13 13.45
N ASN A 18 11.30 -5.76 14.59
CA ASN A 18 11.17 -7.21 14.75
C ASN A 18 10.06 -7.50 15.78
N LYS A 19 8.90 -7.92 15.27
CA LYS A 19 8.02 -8.91 15.91
C LYS A 19 7.30 -9.73 14.83
N ASN A 20 7.88 -10.89 14.51
CA ASN A 20 7.28 -12.13 14.01
C ASN A 20 6.13 -12.02 12.99
N TYR A 21 6.49 -11.88 11.71
CA TYR A 21 5.63 -12.20 10.57
C TYR A 21 6.11 -13.52 9.92
N THR A 22 5.55 -14.65 10.31
CA THR A 22 5.62 -15.92 9.56
C THR A 22 4.21 -16.20 9.04
N ALA A 23 3.87 -16.38 7.77
CA ALA A 23 4.65 -16.52 6.54
C ALA A 23 3.79 -16.03 5.35
N TYR A 24 3.95 -14.76 4.97
CA TYR A 24 3.40 -14.20 3.74
C TYR A 24 4.47 -13.32 3.10
N LYS A 25 5.01 -13.74 1.96
CA LYS A 25 6.06 -13.01 1.23
C LYS A 25 5.45 -12.34 0.00
N SER A 26 4.76 -11.23 0.23
CA SER A 26 4.39 -10.33 -0.87
C SER A 26 5.59 -9.54 -1.35
N GLN A 27 5.61 -9.19 -2.64
CA GLN A 27 6.42 -8.08 -3.11
C GLN A 27 5.86 -6.71 -2.67
N PHE A 28 4.60 -6.67 -2.25
CA PHE A 28 3.91 -5.44 -1.87
C PHE A 28 4.16 -5.07 -0.41
N ILE A 29 4.35 -3.77 -0.18
CA ILE A 29 4.61 -3.23 1.16
C ILE A 29 3.32 -2.83 1.87
N GLY A 30 3.19 -3.23 3.14
CA GLY A 30 2.08 -2.81 3.99
C GLY A 30 0.70 -3.15 3.42
N ILE A 31 0.52 -4.45 3.22
CA ILE A 31 -0.77 -5.06 2.94
C ILE A 31 -1.69 -5.03 4.18
N ASP A 32 -1.17 -4.72 5.38
CA ASP A 32 -1.99 -4.47 6.56
C ASP A 32 -2.77 -3.15 6.49
N ASP A 33 -3.83 -3.02 7.28
CA ASP A 33 -4.67 -1.81 7.35
C ASP A 33 -4.12 -0.75 8.31
N LYS A 34 -2.85 -0.86 8.69
CA LYS A 34 -2.25 0.06 9.65
C LYS A 34 -1.99 1.41 8.98
N PRO A 35 -2.28 2.53 9.68
CA PRO A 35 -1.93 3.84 9.19
C PRO A 35 -0.43 3.93 8.85
N TYR A 36 -0.11 4.57 7.73
CA TYR A 36 1.27 4.72 7.27
C TYR A 36 1.52 6.11 6.71
N GLU A 37 2.73 6.62 6.94
CA GLU A 37 3.20 7.84 6.28
C GLU A 37 3.67 7.49 4.86
N THR A 38 3.24 8.28 3.88
CA THR A 38 3.72 8.20 2.50
C THR A 38 3.85 9.56 1.86
N LYS A 39 4.72 9.66 0.85
CA LYS A 39 4.88 10.85 0.03
C LYS A 39 3.90 10.82 -1.15
N CYS A 40 3.60 12.00 -1.69
CA CYS A 40 2.99 12.12 -3.01
C CYS A 40 3.83 11.39 -4.06
N VAL A 41 3.17 10.77 -5.04
CA VAL A 41 3.83 10.07 -6.16
C VAL A 41 4.65 11.00 -7.06
N LEU A 42 4.44 12.31 -6.97
CA LEU A 42 5.04 13.32 -7.86
C LEU A 42 5.73 14.48 -7.11
N CYS A 43 5.71 14.52 -5.77
CA CYS A 43 6.47 15.51 -4.98
C CYS A 43 6.72 15.05 -3.54
N ASP A 44 7.45 15.85 -2.75
CA ASP A 44 7.85 15.48 -1.39
C ASP A 44 6.83 15.70 -0.27
N ILE A 45 5.61 16.16 -0.59
CA ILE A 45 4.56 16.35 0.42
C ILE A 45 4.12 14.99 0.97
N LYS A 46 4.02 14.90 2.30
CA LYS A 46 3.69 13.68 3.04
C LYS A 46 2.25 13.66 3.52
N PHE A 47 1.69 12.46 3.61
CA PHE A 47 0.33 12.19 4.05
C PHE A 47 0.32 10.93 4.91
N ILE A 48 -0.67 10.82 5.80
CA ILE A 48 -0.91 9.61 6.58
C ILE A 48 -2.16 8.93 6.03
N LEU A 49 -2.00 7.78 5.40
CA LEU A 49 -3.11 7.02 4.80
C LEU A 49 -3.48 5.83 5.70
N PRO A 50 -4.77 5.45 5.79
CA PRO A 50 -5.92 6.05 5.10
C PRO A 50 -6.50 7.32 5.78
N LYS A 51 -5.92 7.78 6.90
CA LYS A 51 -6.48 8.89 7.71
C LYS A 51 -6.77 10.17 6.91
N ASN A 52 -5.86 10.57 6.02
CA ASN A 52 -5.93 11.81 5.25
C ASN A 52 -6.09 11.51 3.74
N GLU A 53 -6.79 10.43 3.38
CA GLU A 53 -6.97 10.01 1.99
C GLU A 53 -7.58 11.09 1.10
N LYS A 54 -8.64 11.76 1.56
CA LYS A 54 -9.27 12.84 0.79
C LYS A 54 -8.32 14.00 0.51
N GLU A 55 -7.48 14.36 1.48
CA GLU A 55 -6.48 15.42 1.32
C GLU A 55 -5.39 15.00 0.32
N PHE A 56 -4.95 13.75 0.39
CA PHE A 56 -4.02 13.16 -0.56
C PHE A 56 -4.56 13.18 -1.99
N LEU A 57 -5.78 12.70 -2.21
CA LEU A 57 -6.41 12.68 -3.54
C LEU A 57 -6.66 14.10 -4.06
N THR A 58 -7.11 15.01 -3.18
CA THR A 58 -7.28 16.43 -3.51
C THR A 58 -5.95 17.06 -3.92
N HIS A 59 -4.86 16.71 -3.25
CA HIS A 59 -3.52 17.18 -3.58
C HIS A 59 -3.08 16.69 -4.97
N LEU A 60 -3.28 15.41 -5.29
CA LEU A 60 -2.98 14.87 -6.62
C LEU A 60 -3.75 15.62 -7.71
N PHE A 61 -5.06 15.82 -7.51
CA PHE A 61 -5.90 16.54 -8.45
C PHE A 61 -5.47 18.01 -8.59
N LYS A 62 -5.39 18.75 -7.48
CA LYS A 62 -5.18 20.20 -7.48
C LYS A 62 -3.75 20.63 -7.77
N LYS A 63 -2.73 19.83 -7.45
CA LYS A 63 -1.32 20.19 -7.70
C LYS A 63 -0.75 19.51 -8.93
N HIS A 64 -1.16 18.27 -9.18
CA HIS A 64 -0.54 17.43 -10.21
C HIS A 64 -1.47 17.08 -11.38
N ARG A 65 -2.75 17.47 -11.33
CA ARG A 65 -3.77 17.11 -12.32
C ARG A 65 -3.85 15.59 -12.53
N LEU A 66 -3.51 14.83 -11.49
CA LEU A 66 -3.55 13.38 -11.48
C LEU A 66 -4.81 12.93 -10.74
N VAL A 67 -5.55 12.02 -11.34
CA VAL A 67 -6.75 11.40 -10.79
C VAL A 67 -6.53 9.89 -10.75
N ILE A 68 -6.86 9.28 -9.63
CA ILE A 68 -6.90 7.82 -9.49
C ILE A 68 -8.38 7.42 -9.52
N ALA A 69 -8.78 6.63 -10.51
CA ALA A 69 -10.13 6.09 -10.61
C ALA A 69 -10.36 5.01 -9.56
N ASP A 70 -11.60 4.93 -9.07
CA ASP A 70 -12.11 3.88 -8.21
C ASP A 70 -11.15 3.49 -7.08
N VAL A 71 -10.70 4.49 -6.32
CA VAL A 71 -9.77 4.31 -5.19
C VAL A 71 -10.30 3.30 -4.17
N TRP A 72 -11.63 3.29 -3.98
CA TRP A 72 -12.34 2.33 -3.13
C TRP A 72 -12.16 0.87 -3.58
N ASN A 73 -11.78 0.63 -4.83
CA ASN A 73 -11.51 -0.69 -5.40
C ASN A 73 -10.00 -1.04 -5.39
N ILE A 74 -9.19 -0.36 -4.56
CA ILE A 74 -7.76 -0.67 -4.38
C ILE A 74 -7.58 -1.31 -3.00
N ALA A 75 -7.29 -2.61 -2.95
CA ALA A 75 -7.17 -3.36 -1.68
C ALA A 75 -6.09 -2.82 -0.73
N SER A 76 -5.03 -2.21 -1.25
CA SER A 76 -4.04 -1.48 -0.45
C SER A 76 -3.55 -0.25 -1.22
N LEU A 77 -4.07 0.91 -0.84
CA LEU A 77 -3.61 2.19 -1.37
C LEU A 77 -2.11 2.41 -1.10
N LYS A 78 -1.57 1.79 -0.03
CA LYS A 78 -0.14 1.82 0.32
C LYS A 78 0.75 1.22 -0.75
N SER A 79 0.48 -0.02 -1.07
CA SER A 79 1.20 -0.76 -2.11
C SER A 79 1.07 -0.05 -3.45
N TYR A 80 -0.13 0.43 -3.76
CA TYR A 80 -0.45 1.12 -5.01
C TYR A 80 0.35 2.41 -5.17
N ILE A 81 0.34 3.30 -4.17
CA ILE A 81 1.08 4.56 -4.19
C ILE A 81 2.59 4.33 -4.21
N HIS A 82 3.09 3.32 -3.50
CA HIS A 82 4.50 2.98 -3.56
C HIS A 82 4.94 2.59 -4.97
N TYR A 83 4.20 1.68 -5.62
CA TYR A 83 4.48 1.24 -6.98
C TYR A 83 4.54 2.40 -7.97
N TRP A 84 3.48 3.22 -8.01
CA TRP A 84 3.41 4.36 -8.92
C TRP A 84 4.46 5.43 -8.59
N GLY A 85 4.78 5.63 -7.32
CA GLY A 85 5.84 6.54 -6.89
C GLY A 85 7.24 6.12 -7.34
N VAL A 86 7.47 4.83 -7.61
CA VAL A 86 8.72 4.35 -8.25
C VAL A 86 8.63 4.57 -9.76
N LYS A 87 7.55 4.10 -10.40
CA LYS A 87 7.37 4.17 -11.87
C LYS A 87 7.42 5.59 -12.43
N PHE A 88 6.80 6.55 -11.74
CA PHE A 88 6.78 7.95 -12.19
C PHE A 88 8.10 8.70 -12.03
N LYS A 89 9.10 8.10 -11.37
CA LYS A 89 10.47 8.63 -11.38
C LYS A 89 11.24 8.23 -12.63
N GLU A 90 10.89 7.08 -13.21
CA GLU A 90 11.58 6.51 -14.36
C GLU A 90 10.98 7.00 -15.68
N GLU A 91 9.66 7.18 -15.72
CA GLU A 91 8.92 7.42 -16.95
C GLU A 91 7.80 8.47 -16.74
N PRO A 92 7.44 9.23 -17.79
CA PRO A 92 6.41 10.25 -17.69
C PRO A 92 5.00 9.67 -17.54
N LEU A 93 4.10 10.45 -16.92
CA LEU A 93 2.69 10.09 -16.72
C LEU A 93 1.98 9.65 -18.01
N THR A 94 2.30 10.26 -19.16
CA THR A 94 1.68 9.95 -20.46
C THR A 94 1.86 8.50 -20.91
N LYS A 95 2.85 7.77 -20.36
CA LYS A 95 3.08 6.36 -20.66
C LYS A 95 2.06 5.45 -19.96
N PHE A 96 1.64 5.85 -18.76
CA PHE A 96 0.87 5.00 -17.85
C PHE A 96 -0.49 5.56 -17.47
N CYS A 97 -0.84 6.76 -17.93
CA CYS A 97 -2.09 7.43 -17.63
C CYS A 97 -2.82 7.81 -18.92
N THR A 98 -4.14 7.70 -18.91
CA THR A 98 -4.98 8.30 -19.96
C THR A 98 -4.92 9.82 -19.82
N THR A 99 -4.60 10.53 -20.91
CA THR A 99 -4.58 11.99 -20.93
C THR A 99 -5.96 12.52 -21.32
N MET A 100 -6.52 13.40 -20.49
CA MET A 100 -7.80 14.07 -20.71
C MET A 100 -7.56 15.58 -20.89
N LEU A 101 -8.34 16.22 -21.75
CA LEU A 101 -8.35 17.66 -21.91
C LEU A 101 -9.63 18.21 -21.27
N MET A 102 -9.48 19.15 -20.35
CA MET A 102 -10.60 19.81 -19.68
C MET A 102 -10.57 21.31 -19.97
N ASP A 103 -11.75 21.91 -20.09
CA ASP A 103 -11.91 23.35 -20.29
C ASP A 103 -12.02 24.14 -18.97
N CYS A 104 -11.51 23.57 -17.87
CA CYS A 104 -11.48 24.19 -16.56
C CYS A 104 -10.25 23.81 -15.72
N THR A 105 -9.86 24.72 -14.83
CA THR A 105 -8.84 24.47 -13.80
C THR A 105 -9.42 23.65 -12.64
N PRO A 106 -8.57 23.10 -11.75
CA PRO A 106 -9.04 22.38 -10.56
C PRO A 106 -9.91 23.21 -9.61
N ASP A 107 -9.83 24.55 -9.70
CA ASP A 107 -10.65 25.49 -8.92
C ASP A 107 -11.95 25.90 -9.65
N GLY A 108 -12.25 25.26 -10.78
CA GLY A 108 -13.48 25.49 -11.56
C GLY A 108 -13.45 26.74 -12.44
N LYS A 109 -12.29 27.40 -12.59
CA LYS A 109 -12.16 28.55 -13.48
C LYS A 109 -12.04 28.10 -14.94
N PRO A 110 -12.66 28.79 -15.91
CA PRO A 110 -12.48 28.46 -17.32
C PRO A 110 -11.00 28.49 -17.72
N SER A 111 -10.52 27.43 -18.39
CA SER A 111 -9.16 27.33 -18.93
C SER A 111 -9.19 26.38 -20.11
N LYS A 112 -8.66 26.75 -21.27
CA LYS A 112 -8.75 25.88 -22.46
C LYS A 112 -7.70 24.78 -22.45
N ASN A 113 -8.10 23.55 -22.77
CA ASN A 113 -7.19 22.41 -23.00
C ASN A 113 -6.25 22.10 -21.82
N GLU A 114 -6.73 22.24 -20.57
CA GLU A 114 -5.97 21.84 -19.38
C GLU A 114 -5.78 20.31 -19.38
N ARG A 115 -4.54 19.85 -19.24
CA ARG A 115 -4.22 18.41 -19.28
C ARG A 115 -4.39 17.78 -17.91
N TYR A 116 -5.19 16.72 -17.87
CA TYR A 116 -5.34 15.82 -16.72
C TYR A 116 -4.88 14.42 -17.06
N PHE A 117 -4.38 13.71 -16.05
CA PHE A 117 -3.90 12.34 -16.15
C PHE A 117 -4.78 11.45 -15.29
N LEU A 118 -5.31 10.39 -15.89
CA LEU A 118 -6.14 9.40 -15.21
C LEU A 118 -5.40 8.07 -15.11
N LEU A 119 -5.21 7.60 -13.88
CA LEU A 119 -4.86 6.21 -13.58
C LEU A 119 -6.15 5.41 -13.37
N SER A 120 -6.38 4.40 -14.19
CA SER A 120 -7.55 3.51 -14.08
C SER A 120 -7.24 2.11 -14.59
N ASP A 121 -8.10 1.16 -14.23
CA ASP A 121 -8.07 -0.23 -14.66
C ASP A 121 -8.29 -0.44 -16.18
N CYS A 122 -8.59 0.63 -16.92
CA CYS A 122 -8.58 0.62 -18.38
C CYS A 122 -7.15 0.47 -18.93
N ILE A 123 -6.14 0.76 -18.12
CA ILE A 123 -4.72 0.63 -18.45
C ILE A 123 -4.25 -0.73 -17.93
N SER A 124 -3.66 -1.54 -18.83
CA SER A 124 -3.30 -2.93 -18.52
C SER A 124 -2.42 -3.06 -17.28
N GLU A 125 -1.40 -2.22 -17.14
CA GLU A 125 -0.48 -2.24 -15.99
C GLU A 125 -1.19 -1.85 -14.69
N ASP A 126 -2.06 -0.84 -14.71
CA ASP A 126 -2.83 -0.44 -13.52
C ASP A 126 -3.82 -1.53 -13.11
N LYS A 127 -4.46 -2.19 -14.07
CA LYS A 127 -5.34 -3.33 -13.82
C LYS A 127 -4.60 -4.49 -13.17
N ILE A 128 -3.50 -4.92 -13.78
CA ILE A 128 -2.67 -6.03 -13.26
C ILE A 128 -2.19 -5.70 -11.84
N LEU A 129 -1.71 -4.48 -11.62
CA LEU A 129 -1.27 -4.02 -10.30
C LEU A 129 -2.38 -4.14 -9.25
N ARG A 130 -3.60 -3.67 -9.57
CA ARG A 130 -4.75 -3.77 -8.65
C ARG A 130 -5.06 -5.22 -8.35
N ASP A 131 -5.13 -6.07 -9.36
CA ASP A 131 -5.42 -7.51 -9.23
C ASP A 131 -4.37 -8.20 -8.33
N GLU A 132 -3.08 -7.91 -8.55
CA GLU A 132 -1.99 -8.44 -7.74
C GLU A 132 -2.04 -7.96 -6.28
N ILE A 133 -2.37 -6.68 -6.05
CA ILE A 133 -2.54 -6.12 -4.70
C ILE A 133 -3.76 -6.76 -4.00
N HIS A 134 -4.86 -6.99 -4.73
CA HIS A 134 -6.04 -7.67 -4.22
C HIS A 134 -5.72 -9.11 -3.79
N GLN A 135 -5.08 -9.87 -4.68
CA GLN A 135 -4.64 -11.23 -4.38
C GLN A 135 -3.72 -11.25 -3.15
N ALA A 136 -2.76 -10.32 -3.10
CA ALA A 136 -1.85 -10.18 -1.99
C ALA A 136 -2.56 -9.90 -0.65
N LYS A 137 -3.57 -9.04 -0.68
CA LYS A 137 -4.40 -8.73 0.50
C LYS A 137 -5.17 -9.94 0.99
N LEU A 138 -5.76 -10.72 0.08
CA LEU A 138 -6.48 -11.95 0.43
C LEU A 138 -5.55 -12.97 1.08
N GLU A 139 -4.38 -13.21 0.50
CA GLU A 139 -3.38 -14.13 1.04
C GLU A 139 -2.91 -13.71 2.43
N TRP A 140 -2.67 -12.41 2.64
CA TRP A 140 -2.33 -11.87 3.94
C TRP A 140 -3.44 -12.11 4.98
N ILE A 141 -4.71 -11.81 4.64
CA ILE A 141 -5.85 -12.05 5.54
C ILE A 141 -5.94 -13.54 5.92
N LEU A 142 -5.80 -14.45 4.96
CA LEU A 142 -5.84 -15.89 5.20
C LEU A 142 -4.70 -16.35 6.12
N SER A 143 -3.50 -15.80 5.94
CA SER A 143 -2.35 -16.12 6.79
C SER A 143 -2.54 -15.64 8.23
N GLU A 144 -3.12 -14.44 8.40
CA GLU A 144 -3.43 -13.88 9.71
C GLU A 144 -4.49 -14.73 10.42
N GLN A 145 -5.55 -15.09 9.71
CA GLN A 145 -6.60 -15.94 10.25
C GLN A 145 -6.09 -17.35 10.63
N THR A 146 -5.17 -17.90 9.84
CA THR A 146 -4.53 -19.18 10.15
C THR A 146 -3.67 -19.06 11.40
N ARG A 147 -2.86 -18.00 11.48
CA ARG A 147 -2.04 -17.69 12.66
C ARG A 147 -2.89 -17.64 13.92
N GLU A 148 -3.97 -16.86 13.91
CA GLU A 148 -4.89 -16.73 15.04
C GLU A 148 -5.52 -18.07 15.46
N ARG A 149 -5.89 -18.93 14.52
CA ARG A 149 -6.46 -20.25 14.83
C ARG A 149 -5.45 -21.24 15.39
N THR A 150 -4.20 -21.17 14.93
CA THR A 150 -3.12 -22.05 15.37
C THR A 150 -2.41 -21.55 16.63
N ASP A 151 -2.76 -20.36 17.11
CA ASP A 151 -2.13 -19.78 18.30
C ASP A 151 -2.55 -20.52 19.57
N THR A 152 -1.67 -21.40 20.04
CA THR A 152 -1.82 -22.14 21.30
C THR A 152 -1.38 -21.33 22.52
N ASN A 153 -0.79 -20.14 22.33
CA ASN A 153 -0.40 -19.26 23.44
C ASN A 153 -1.53 -18.33 23.90
N PHE A 154 -2.68 -18.39 23.22
CA PHE A 154 -3.82 -17.56 23.56
C PHE A 154 -4.43 -17.97 24.91
N LYS A 155 -4.11 -17.20 25.96
CA LYS A 155 -4.69 -17.36 27.30
C LYS A 155 -5.89 -16.42 27.44
N ARG A 156 -7.10 -16.97 27.41
CA ARG A 156 -8.32 -16.27 27.87
C ARG A 156 -8.85 -16.93 29.14
N GLY A 157 -9.30 -16.10 30.08
CA GLY A 157 -10.14 -16.58 31.18
C GLY A 157 -11.45 -17.14 30.62
N CYS A 158 -11.92 -18.25 31.17
CA CYS A 158 -13.22 -18.84 30.87
C CYS A 158 -14.32 -17.80 31.06
N ILE A 159 -15.12 -17.50 30.03
CA ILE A 159 -16.22 -16.53 30.13
C ILE A 159 -17.38 -17.00 31.03
N PHE A 160 -17.35 -18.27 31.44
CA PHE A 160 -18.35 -18.90 32.31
C PHE A 160 -17.84 -19.15 33.73
N CYS A 161 -16.54 -18.99 34.00
CA CYS A 161 -15.94 -19.43 35.24
C CYS A 161 -14.66 -18.67 35.60
N GLU A 162 -14.50 -18.27 36.87
CA GLU A 162 -13.26 -17.67 37.41
C GLU A 162 -12.10 -18.67 37.54
N TRP A 163 -12.27 -19.91 37.07
CA TRP A 163 -11.22 -20.92 37.10
C TRP A 163 -10.35 -20.84 35.86
N ASN A 164 -9.11 -20.42 36.08
CA ASN A 164 -8.03 -20.54 35.10
C ASN A 164 -7.77 -22.02 34.83
N PHE A 165 -7.94 -22.46 33.59
CA PHE A 165 -7.45 -23.76 33.14
C PHE A 165 -5.93 -23.70 33.15
N GLN A 166 -5.31 -24.24 34.21
CA GLN A 166 -3.92 -24.65 34.18
C GLN A 166 -3.86 -25.96 33.41
N ASP A 167 -3.10 -26.00 32.32
CA ASP A 167 -2.86 -27.20 31.52
C ASP A 167 -2.39 -28.36 32.40
N TYR A 168 -3.27 -29.35 32.60
CA TYR A 168 -2.84 -30.68 33.01
C TYR A 168 -2.76 -31.54 31.77
N VAL A 169 -1.55 -31.63 31.21
CA VAL A 169 -1.16 -32.79 30.39
C VAL A 169 -1.10 -33.98 31.33
N LEU A 170 -2.17 -34.78 31.37
CA LEU A 170 -2.09 -36.15 31.88
C LEU A 170 -1.90 -37.08 30.69
N HIS A 171 -0.70 -37.61 30.62
CA HIS A 171 -0.34 -38.80 29.86
C HIS A 171 -1.36 -39.93 30.11
N ILE A 172 -1.94 -40.44 29.04
CA ILE A 172 -2.39 -41.84 28.91
C ILE A 172 -1.73 -42.40 27.67
#